data_AF-A0A962S5R8-F1
#
_entry.id   AF-A0A962S5R8-F1
#
_cell.length_a   1.000
_cell.length_b   1.000
_cell.length_c   1.000
_cell.angle_alpha   90.00
_cell.angle_beta   90.00
_cell.angle_gamma   90.00
#
_symmetry.space_group_name_H-M   'P 1'
#
loop_
_entity.id
_entity.type
_entity.pdbx_description
1 polymer ?
#
loop_
_entity_poly.entity_id
_entity_poly.type
_entity_poly.pdbx_seq_one_letter_code
_entity_poly.pdbx_strand_id
1 'polypeptide(L)'
;MSIPWIMVSLTCLSLLVVLVGLALRLRRAQLGIIELKARLESVNCDLSALCAGAVGVDRRMTALEGQSRRLDQRQESLENQRQHATPYGEAIQMIYQGATAAELTAKLALSRSEAELMVMLHGARKAS
;
A
#
# COMPACT_ATOMS: atom_id res chain seq x y z
N MET A 1 81.60 18.58 37.11
CA MET A 1 81.03 19.33 35.97
C MET A 1 80.01 18.51 35.15
N SER A 2 79.37 17.48 35.72
CA SER A 2 78.47 16.53 35.01
C SER A 2 76.99 16.63 35.41
N ILE A 3 76.67 17.32 36.51
CA ILE A 3 75.31 17.51 37.03
C ILE A 3 74.34 18.22 36.05
N PRO A 4 74.74 19.26 35.27
CA PRO A 4 73.78 19.96 34.40
C PRO A 4 73.32 19.10 33.22
N TRP A 5 74.18 18.23 32.68
CA TRP A 5 73.84 17.30 31.60
C TRP A 5 72.81 16.26 32.04
N ILE A 6 72.88 15.83 33.31
CA ILE A 6 71.90 14.89 33.88
C ILE A 6 70.53 15.57 34.02
N MET A 7 70.48 16.83 34.47
CA MET A 7 69.19 17.55 34.56
C MET A 7 68.54 17.79 33.20
N VAL A 8 69.32 18.15 32.17
CA VAL A 8 68.80 18.35 30.81
C VAL A 8 68.29 17.03 30.20
N SER A 9 69.02 15.94 30.44
CA SER A 9 68.58 14.59 30.06
C SER A 9 67.23 14.23 30.72
N LEU A 10 67.10 14.51 32.03
CA LEU A 10 65.91 14.17 32.80
C LEU A 10 64.68 14.98 32.36
N THR A 11 64.84 16.28 32.10
CA THR A 11 63.74 17.13 31.62
C THR A 11 63.31 16.73 30.21
N CYS A 12 64.27 16.45 29.33
CA CYS A 12 64.01 15.96 27.98
C CYS A 12 63.27 14.61 28.00
N LEU A 13 63.67 13.68 28.88
CA LEU A 13 63.00 12.40 29.05
C LEU A 13 61.55 12.59 29.57
N SER A 14 61.34 13.48 30.54
CA SER A 14 59.99 13.77 31.04
C SER A 14 59.08 14.36 29.95
N LEU A 15 59.62 15.26 29.12
CA LEU A 15 58.90 15.89 28.01
C LEU A 15 58.53 14.84 26.94
N LEU A 16 59.46 13.93 26.63
CA LEU A 16 59.23 12.83 25.70
C LEU A 16 58.10 11.92 26.19
N VAL A 17 58.09 11.55 27.48
CA VAL A 17 57.04 10.71 28.07
C VAL A 17 55.67 11.39 27.99
N VAL A 18 55.59 12.69 28.27
CA VAL A 18 54.34 13.47 28.15
C VAL A 18 53.86 13.54 26.70
N LEU A 19 54.76 13.79 25.75
CA LEU A 19 54.43 13.82 24.32
C LEU A 19 53.91 12.46 23.82
N VAL A 20 54.57 11.37 24.19
CA VAL A 20 54.13 10.01 23.84
C VAL A 20 52.77 9.69 24.49
N GLY A 21 52.57 10.08 25.75
CA GLY A 21 51.30 9.93 26.45
C GLY A 21 50.16 10.68 25.76
N LEU A 22 50.38 11.92 25.34
CA LEU A 22 49.40 12.69 24.56
C LEU A 22 49.12 12.02 23.21
N ALA A 23 50.17 11.62 22.49
CA ALA A 23 50.02 10.96 21.20
C ALA A 23 49.19 9.67 21.28
N LEU A 24 49.40 8.86 22.32
CA LEU A 24 48.61 7.65 22.56
C LEU A 24 47.16 7.97 22.92
N ARG A 25 46.90 9.00 23.73
CA ARG A 25 45.54 9.46 24.04
C ARG A 25 44.81 9.94 22.80
N LEU A 26 45.46 10.75 21.96
CA LEU A 26 44.89 11.23 20.71
C LEU A 26 44.59 10.06 19.76
N ARG A 27 45.50 9.08 19.64
CA ARG A 27 45.26 7.88 18.82
C ARG A 27 44.07 7.07 19.32
N ARG A 28 43.92 6.90 20.64
CA ARG A 28 42.75 6.21 21.21
C ARG A 28 41.45 6.97 20.93
N ALA A 29 41.47 8.30 21.06
CA ALA A 29 40.32 9.14 20.75
C ALA A 29 39.92 9.04 19.27
N GLN A 30 40.91 9.06 18.36
CA GLN A 30 40.69 8.89 16.91
C GLN A 30 40.05 7.54 16.59
N LEU A 31 40.53 6.44 17.20
CA LEU A 31 39.94 5.11 17.02
C LEU A 31 38.47 5.06 17.47
N GLY A 32 38.16 5.67 18.61
CA GLY A 32 36.77 5.77 19.08
C GLY A 32 35.87 6.58 18.16
N ILE A 33 36.40 7.66 17.56
CA ILE A 33 35.66 8.46 16.57
C ILE A 33 35.37 7.66 15.31
N ILE A 34 36.33 6.85 14.84
CA ILE A 34 36.14 5.99 13.65
C ILE A 34 35.05 4.95 13.92
N GLU A 35 35.09 4.29 15.08
CA GLU A 35 34.05 3.31 15.45
C GLU A 35 32.67 3.95 15.57
N LEU A 36 32.59 5.14 16.18
CA LEU A 36 31.33 5.85 16.33
C LEU A 36 30.76 6.32 14.99
N LYS A 37 31.63 6.77 14.06
CA LYS A 37 31.22 7.09 12.69
C LYS A 37 30.71 5.87 11.94
N ALA A 38 31.38 4.72 12.06
CA ALA A 38 30.94 3.48 11.43
C ALA A 38 29.56 3.03 11.95
N ARG A 39 29.31 3.14 13.25
CA ARG A 39 27.97 2.88 13.84
C ARG A 39 26.92 3.87 13.35
N LEU A 40 27.27 5.14 13.18
CA LEU A 40 26.34 6.14 12.68
C LEU A 40 25.97 5.89 11.21
N GLU A 41 26.94 5.45 10.42
CA GLU A 41 26.76 5.08 9.02
C GLU A 41 25.89 3.82 8.88
N SER A 42 26.07 2.81 9.73
CA SER A 42 25.21 1.63 9.73
C SER A 42 23.76 1.98 10.09
N VAL A 43 23.56 2.82 11.11
CA VAL A 43 22.21 3.30 11.50
C VAL A 43 21.56 4.11 10.39
N ASN A 44 22.31 4.95 9.68
CA ASN A 44 21.79 5.68 8.51
C ASN A 44 21.41 4.73 7.37
N CYS A 45 22.18 3.67 7.15
CA CYS A 45 21.87 2.64 6.16
C CYS A 45 20.58 1.89 6.52
N ASP A 46 20.44 1.48 7.80
CA ASP A 46 19.24 0.83 8.32
C ASP A 46 18.01 1.74 8.21
N LEU A 47 18.13 3.02 8.58
CA LEU A 47 17.06 4.01 8.41
C LEU A 47 16.68 4.18 6.93
N SER A 48 17.66 4.22 6.03
CA SER A 48 17.40 4.32 4.59
C SER A 48 16.69 3.08 4.06
N ALA A 49 17.07 1.89 4.52
CA ALA A 49 16.42 0.63 4.19
C ALA A 49 15.00 0.55 4.76
N LEU A 50 14.77 1.00 5.99
CA LEU A 50 13.47 1.09 6.63
C LEU A 50 12.56 2.09 5.92
N CYS A 51 13.06 3.27 5.56
CA CYS A 51 12.33 4.26 4.76
C CYS A 51 11.95 3.70 3.38
N ALA A 52 12.89 3.03 2.70
CA ALA A 52 12.60 2.36 1.43
C ALA A 52 11.56 1.23 1.60
N GLY A 53 11.63 0.48 2.70
CA GLY A 53 10.66 -0.54 3.07
C GLY A 53 9.27 0.04 3.32
N ALA A 54 9.17 1.11 4.10
CA ALA A 54 7.92 1.80 4.43
C ALA A 54 7.25 2.37 3.16
N VAL A 55 8.01 3.00 2.27
CA VAL A 55 7.50 3.48 0.96
C VAL A 55 7.04 2.30 0.08
N GLY A 56 7.75 1.17 0.14
CA GLY A 56 7.34 -0.05 -0.58
C GLY A 56 6.01 -0.62 -0.08
N VAL A 57 5.78 -0.60 1.23
CA VAL A 57 4.51 -1.04 1.84
C VAL A 57 3.38 -0.08 1.46
N ASP A 58 3.59 1.23 1.50
CA ASP A 58 2.59 2.24 1.15
C ASP A 58 2.11 2.13 -0.31
N ARG A 59 3.05 1.87 -1.24
CA ARG A 59 2.72 1.57 -2.65
C ARG A 59 1.88 0.31 -2.81
N ARG A 60 2.17 -0.74 -2.03
CA ARG A 60 1.39 -1.99 -2.04
C ARG A 60 0.00 -1.80 -1.45
N MET A 61 -0.12 -1.01 -0.38
CA MET A 61 -1.39 -0.64 0.23
C MET A 61 -2.28 0.11 -0.78
N THR A 62 -1.74 1.15 -1.41
CA THR A 62 -2.46 1.94 -2.43
C THR A 62 -2.90 1.07 -3.63
N ALA A 63 -2.05 0.12 -4.05
CA ALA A 63 -2.39 -0.81 -5.12
C ALA A 63 -3.53 -1.77 -4.72
N LEU A 64 -3.51 -2.28 -3.48
CA LEU A 64 -4.57 -3.14 -2.93
C LEU A 64 -5.88 -2.38 -2.79
N GLU A 65 -5.86 -1.14 -2.29
CA GLU A 65 -7.05 -0.28 -2.22
C GLU A 65 -7.65 -0.02 -3.61
N GLY A 66 -6.79 0.26 -4.60
CA GLY A 66 -7.22 0.42 -5.99
C GLY A 66 -7.85 -0.85 -6.57
N GLN A 67 -7.30 -2.02 -6.25
CA GLN A 67 -7.87 -3.31 -6.65
C GLN A 67 -9.22 -3.57 -5.96
N SER A 68 -9.33 -3.26 -4.67
CA SER A 68 -10.57 -3.39 -3.90
C SER A 68 -11.67 -2.52 -4.50
N ARG A 69 -11.40 -1.25 -4.80
CA ARG A 69 -12.38 -0.35 -5.43
C ARG A 69 -12.84 -0.85 -6.81
N ARG A 70 -11.93 -1.42 -7.60
CA ARG A 70 -12.28 -2.01 -8.90
C ARG A 70 -13.15 -3.26 -8.76
N LEU A 71 -12.92 -4.07 -7.73
CA LEU A 71 -13.75 -5.24 -7.45
C LEU A 71 -15.14 -4.83 -6.98
N ASP A 72 -15.22 -3.81 -6.13
CA ASP A 72 -16.47 -3.25 -5.61
C ASP A 72 -17.34 -2.69 -6.76
N GLN A 73 -16.74 -1.87 -7.64
CA GLN A 73 -17.42 -1.37 -8.85
C GLN A 73 -17.89 -2.49 -9.78
N ARG A 74 -17.11 -3.58 -9.90
CA ARG A 74 -17.53 -4.74 -10.69
C ARG A 74 -18.70 -5.47 -10.04
N GLN A 75 -18.68 -5.65 -8.72
CA GLN A 75 -19.80 -6.24 -8.00
C GLN A 75 -21.07 -5.41 -8.17
N GLU A 76 -20.99 -4.10 -7.98
CA GLU A 76 -22.12 -3.19 -8.16
C GLU A 76 -22.68 -3.27 -9.60
N SER A 77 -21.80 -3.31 -10.60
CA SER A 77 -22.21 -3.47 -12.01
C SER A 77 -22.91 -4.81 -12.29
N LEU A 78 -22.42 -5.90 -11.70
CA LEU A 78 -22.98 -7.24 -11.85
C LEU A 78 -24.30 -7.40 -11.09
N GLU A 79 -24.43 -6.76 -9.92
CA GLU A 79 -25.65 -6.74 -9.13
C GLU A 79 -26.75 -5.95 -9.86
N ASN A 80 -26.43 -4.77 -10.39
CA ASN A 80 -27.34 -4.00 -11.23
C ASN A 80 -27.78 -4.79 -12.49
N GLN A 81 -26.83 -5.42 -13.19
CA GLN A 81 -27.16 -6.26 -14.35
C GLN A 81 -28.05 -7.45 -13.97
N ARG A 82 -27.79 -8.12 -12.85
CA ARG A 82 -28.61 -9.25 -12.39
C ARG A 82 -30.02 -8.82 -12.05
N GLN A 83 -30.19 -7.73 -11.31
CA GLN A 83 -31.51 -7.19 -10.98
C GLN A 83 -32.32 -6.84 -12.23
N HIS A 84 -31.68 -6.31 -13.27
CA HIS A 84 -32.40 -5.91 -14.48
C HIS A 84 -32.60 -7.07 -15.47
N ALA A 85 -31.76 -8.09 -15.51
CA ALA A 85 -31.88 -9.15 -16.52
C ALA A 85 -32.92 -10.24 -16.17
N THR A 86 -33.13 -10.53 -14.89
CA THR A 86 -33.96 -11.70 -14.47
C THR A 86 -35.47 -11.50 -14.66
N PRO A 87 -36.10 -10.39 -14.22
CA PRO A 87 -37.55 -10.25 -14.31
C PRO A 87 -38.03 -10.06 -15.76
N TYR A 88 -37.30 -9.30 -16.56
CA TYR A 88 -37.75 -8.97 -17.92
C TYR A 88 -37.64 -10.15 -18.90
N GLY A 89 -36.60 -10.98 -18.80
CA GLY A 89 -36.46 -12.17 -19.65
C GLY A 89 -37.58 -13.19 -19.43
N GLU A 90 -37.92 -13.44 -18.16
CA GLU A 90 -38.99 -14.36 -17.78
C GLU A 90 -40.39 -13.80 -18.11
N ALA A 91 -40.58 -12.49 -17.96
CA ALA A 91 -41.79 -11.79 -18.39
C ALA A 91 -42.04 -11.91 -19.91
N ILE A 92 -41.01 -11.71 -20.73
CA ILE A 92 -41.10 -11.85 -22.20
C ILE A 92 -41.51 -13.27 -22.58
N GLN A 93 -40.95 -14.29 -21.92
CA GLN A 93 -41.32 -15.69 -22.17
C GLN A 93 -42.79 -15.98 -21.79
N MET A 94 -43.27 -15.44 -20.67
CA MET A 94 -44.68 -15.54 -20.27
C MET A 94 -45.61 -14.81 -21.25
N ILE A 95 -45.23 -13.64 -21.75
CA ILE A 95 -46.00 -12.92 -22.79
C ILE A 95 -46.10 -13.75 -24.07
N TYR A 96 -45.02 -14.41 -24.51
CA TYR A 96 -45.08 -15.31 -25.68
C TYR A 96 -46.03 -16.49 -25.47
N GLN A 97 -46.16 -16.98 -24.23
CA GLN A 97 -47.13 -18.00 -23.83
C GLN A 97 -48.57 -17.47 -23.72
N GLY A 98 -48.78 -16.16 -23.85
CA GLY A 98 -50.10 -15.52 -23.82
C GLY A 98 -50.51 -14.98 -22.45
N ALA A 99 -49.57 -14.86 -21.50
CA ALA A 99 -49.85 -14.33 -20.18
C ALA A 99 -50.28 -12.84 -20.25
N THR A 100 -51.25 -12.48 -19.41
CA THR A 100 -51.78 -11.12 -19.30
C THR A 100 -50.96 -10.27 -18.33
N ALA A 101 -51.07 -8.93 -18.43
CA ALA A 101 -50.34 -8.00 -17.56
C ALA A 101 -50.62 -8.23 -16.05
N ALA A 102 -51.82 -8.71 -15.72
CA ALA A 102 -52.19 -9.09 -14.35
C ALA A 102 -51.45 -10.35 -13.86
N GLU A 103 -51.20 -11.33 -14.74
CA GLU A 103 -50.43 -12.53 -14.40
C GLU A 103 -48.94 -12.21 -14.27
N LEU A 104 -48.42 -11.30 -15.09
CA LEU A 104 -47.03 -10.84 -14.99
C LEU A 104 -46.77 -10.12 -13.65
N THR A 105 -47.66 -9.23 -13.23
CA THR A 105 -47.53 -8.53 -11.94
C THR A 105 -47.73 -9.44 -10.72
N ALA A 106 -48.51 -10.52 -10.86
CA ALA A 106 -48.71 -11.50 -9.80
C ALA A 106 -47.52 -12.47 -9.64
N LYS A 107 -46.85 -12.83 -10.75
CA LYS A 107 -45.74 -13.80 -10.75
C LYS A 107 -44.35 -13.18 -10.74
N LEU A 108 -44.21 -11.95 -11.24
CA LEU A 108 -42.94 -11.22 -11.28
C LEU A 108 -43.07 -9.93 -10.48
N ALA A 109 -41.96 -9.47 -9.90
CA ALA A 109 -41.87 -8.21 -9.15
C ALA A 109 -41.85 -6.98 -10.08
N LEU A 110 -42.83 -6.88 -10.97
CA LEU A 110 -43.02 -5.79 -11.94
C LEU A 110 -44.15 -4.87 -11.48
N SER A 111 -44.03 -3.56 -11.77
CA SER A 111 -45.15 -2.64 -11.59
C SER A 111 -46.26 -2.90 -12.62
N ARG A 112 -47.51 -2.55 -12.30
CA ARG A 112 -48.64 -2.67 -13.22
C ARG A 112 -48.41 -1.93 -14.54
N SER A 113 -47.83 -0.74 -14.47
CA SER A 113 -47.42 0.05 -15.62
C SER A 113 -46.34 -0.62 -16.47
N GLU A 114 -45.33 -1.27 -15.86
CA GLU A 114 -44.29 -2.00 -16.61
C GLU A 114 -44.84 -3.24 -17.30
N ALA A 115 -45.72 -3.99 -16.63
CA ALA A 115 -46.33 -5.19 -17.20
C ALA A 115 -47.24 -4.86 -18.40
N GLU A 116 -48.05 -3.81 -18.30
CA GLU A 116 -48.89 -3.33 -19.40
C GLU A 116 -48.04 -2.88 -20.61
N LEU A 117 -46.94 -2.15 -20.36
CA LEU A 117 -46.00 -1.73 -21.40
C LEU A 117 -45.34 -2.91 -22.11
N MET A 118 -44.91 -3.92 -21.35
CA MET A 118 -44.27 -5.13 -21.87
C MET A 118 -45.21 -5.96 -22.75
N VAL A 119 -46.46 -6.16 -22.31
CA VAL A 119 -47.49 -6.85 -23.10
C VAL A 119 -47.77 -6.09 -24.40
N MET A 120 -47.82 -4.75 -24.36
CA MET A 120 -48.04 -3.94 -25.55
C MET A 120 -46.86 -4.01 -26.54
N LEU A 121 -45.63 -3.91 -26.04
CA LEU A 121 -44.42 -3.90 -26.87
C LEU A 121 -44.09 -5.27 -27.48
N HIS A 122 -44.24 -6.35 -26.71
CA HIS A 122 -43.88 -7.71 -27.13
C HIS A 122 -45.07 -8.54 -27.62
N GLY A 123 -46.30 -8.24 -27.18
CA GLY A 123 -47.51 -8.88 -27.70
C GLY A 123 -47.81 -8.50 -29.15
N ALA A 124 -47.50 -7.27 -29.57
CA ALA A 124 -47.65 -6.82 -30.96
C ALA A 124 -46.71 -7.55 -31.94
N ARG A 125 -45.53 -8.00 -31.48
CA ARG A 125 -44.56 -8.75 -32.29
C ARG A 125 -45.03 -10.17 -32.67
N LYS A 126 -46.08 -10.68 -32.02
CA LYS A 126 -46.72 -11.98 -32.34
C LYS A 126 -47.81 -11.87 -33.42
N ALA A 127 -48.24 -10.66 -33.77
CA ALA A 127 -49.29 -10.40 -34.75
C ALA A 127 -48.78 -10.03 -36.15
N SER A 128 -47.46 -10.12 -36.39
CA SER A 128 -46.81 -9.94 -37.69
C SER A 128 -46.21 -11.24 -38.21
#